data_AF-A0A1I2JUF3-F1
#
_entry.id   AF-A0A1I2JUF3-F1
#
_cell.length_a   1.000
_cell.length_b   1.000
_cell.length_c   1.000
_cell.angle_alpha   90.00
_cell.angle_beta   90.00
_cell.angle_gamma   90.00
#
_symmetry.space_group_name_H-M   'P 1'
#
loop_
_entity.id
_entity.type
_entity.pdbx_description
1 polymer ?
#
loop_
_entity_poly.entity_id
_entity_poly.type
_entity_poly.pdbx_seq_one_letter_code
_entity_poly.pdbx_strand_id
1 'polypeptide(L)'
;MKNYQIEIKWGVIFFAASLLWMYFEKLMGWHDVLIAKHAIYTNFFGLIAIAIYFFAIHDKRKNFFRGKMSWRQGFVSGVILSIVIALLSPIGQLITHYLISPEYFENAIESSVERNAMKQEDAEAYFNLSSYIVQSIAGALMMGVVTSAIVALILRKK
;
A
#
# COMPACT_ATOMS: atom_id res chain seq x y z
N MET A 1 -16.14 -16.99 16.63
CA MET A 1 -15.08 -15.98 16.88
C MET A 1 -14.94 -15.13 15.62
N LYS A 2 -14.92 -13.80 15.77
CA LYS A 2 -15.31 -12.82 14.73
C LYS A 2 -14.63 -13.06 13.37
N ASN A 3 -15.44 -13.17 12.32
CA ASN A 3 -15.06 -13.64 10.97
C ASN A 3 -13.93 -12.86 10.28
N TYR A 4 -13.47 -11.71 10.82
CA TYR A 4 -12.52 -10.80 10.17
C TYR A 4 -11.25 -10.48 10.96
N GLN A 5 -10.99 -11.18 12.09
CA GLN A 5 -9.82 -10.89 12.94
C GLN A 5 -8.48 -11.08 12.22
N ILE A 6 -8.40 -12.05 11.31
CA ILE A 6 -7.17 -12.34 10.56
C ILE A 6 -6.87 -11.19 9.59
N GLU A 7 -7.87 -10.72 8.86
CA GLU A 7 -7.75 -9.60 7.92
C GLU A 7 -7.37 -8.31 8.65
N ILE A 8 -7.96 -8.03 9.82
CA ILE A 8 -7.59 -6.86 10.64
C ILE A 8 -6.14 -6.95 11.10
N LYS A 9 -5.72 -8.11 11.65
CA LYS A 9 -4.34 -8.34 12.08
C LYS A 9 -3.35 -8.08 10.95
N TRP A 10 -3.62 -8.66 9.77
CA TRP A 10 -2.74 -8.49 8.61
C TRP A 10 -2.80 -7.09 8.01
N GLY A 11 -3.93 -6.39 8.09
CA GLY A 11 -4.03 -4.98 7.71
C GLY A 11 -3.17 -4.08 8.59
N VAL A 12 -3.11 -4.34 9.89
CA VAL A 12 -2.20 -3.62 10.81
C VAL A 12 -0.73 -3.94 10.51
N ILE A 13 -0.39 -5.20 10.20
CA ILE A 13 0.97 -5.59 9.79
C ILE A 13 1.35 -4.88 8.48
N PHE A 14 0.44 -4.84 7.50
CA PHE A 14 0.65 -4.11 6.24
C PHE A 14 0.91 -2.64 6.50
N PHE A 15 0.09 -2.01 7.34
CA PHE A 15 0.23 -0.62 7.72
C PHE A 15 1.60 -0.34 8.36
N ALA A 16 2.01 -1.15 9.33
CA ALA A 16 3.33 -1.03 9.95
C ALA A 16 4.46 -1.20 8.93
N ALA A 17 4.36 -2.20 8.04
CA ALA A 17 5.33 -2.42 6.98
C ALA A 17 5.39 -1.24 6.00
N SER A 18 4.25 -0.62 5.67
CA SER A 18 4.25 0.57 4.81
C SER A 18 4.94 1.76 5.47
N LEU A 19 4.74 2.00 6.77
CA LEU A 19 5.41 3.09 7.49
C LEU A 19 6.92 2.84 7.61
N LEU A 20 7.33 1.60 7.88
CA LEU A 20 8.74 1.23 7.88
C LEU A 20 9.38 1.43 6.51
N TRP A 21 8.64 1.10 5.44
CA TRP A 21 9.11 1.36 4.08
C TRP A 21 9.26 2.85 3.80
N MET A 22 8.27 3.68 4.14
CA MET A 22 8.36 5.14 3.98
C MET A 22 9.55 5.73 4.74
N TYR A 23 9.80 5.27 5.97
CA TYR A 23 10.97 5.69 6.73
C TYR A 23 12.28 5.25 6.06
N PHE A 24 12.34 4.03 5.53
CA PHE A 24 13.49 3.56 4.75
C PHE A 24 13.73 4.40 3.50
N GLU A 25 12.69 4.74 2.74
CA GLU A 25 12.80 5.60 1.56
C GLU A 25 13.38 6.98 1.90
N LYS A 26 12.94 7.57 3.01
CA LYS A 26 13.51 8.82 3.52
C LYS A 26 15.01 8.66 3.82
N LEU A 27 15.40 7.61 4.53
CA LEU A 27 16.82 7.35 4.84
C LEU A 27 17.68 7.17 3.59
N MET A 28 17.11 6.62 2.51
CA MET A 28 17.79 6.49 1.22
C MET A 28 17.84 7.80 0.43
N GLY A 29 17.30 8.90 0.98
CA GLY A 29 17.25 10.23 0.37
C GLY A 29 16.23 10.32 -0.77
N TRP A 30 15.32 9.36 -0.91
CA TRP A 30 14.33 9.34 -2.00
C TRP A 30 13.19 10.33 -1.77
N HIS A 31 13.04 10.88 -0.58
CA HIS A 31 12.08 11.96 -0.33
C HIS A 31 12.70 13.37 -0.46
N ASP A 32 14.01 13.42 -0.68
CA ASP A 32 14.81 14.65 -0.72
C ASP A 32 15.70 14.66 -1.97
N VAL A 33 17.03 14.52 -1.82
CA VAL A 33 18.06 14.69 -2.87
C VAL A 33 17.85 13.79 -4.09
N LEU A 34 17.27 12.61 -3.91
CA LEU A 34 17.05 11.62 -4.97
C LEU A 34 15.56 11.44 -5.31
N ILE A 35 14.75 12.49 -5.19
CA ILE A 35 13.29 12.39 -5.38
C ILE A 35 12.87 11.88 -6.75
N ALA A 36 13.62 12.16 -7.81
CA ALA A 36 13.31 11.59 -9.12
C ALA A 36 13.51 10.07 -9.20
N LYS A 37 14.27 9.47 -8.28
CA LYS A 37 14.40 8.02 -8.16
C LYS A 37 13.20 7.42 -7.43
N HIS A 38 12.53 8.17 -6.56
CA HIS A 38 11.38 7.70 -5.78
C HIS A 38 10.31 7.03 -6.64
N ALA A 39 9.92 7.67 -7.75
CA ALA A 39 8.90 7.16 -8.67
C ALA A 39 9.19 5.74 -9.20
N ILE A 40 10.47 5.36 -9.30
CA ILE A 40 10.88 4.02 -9.74
C ILE A 40 10.93 3.08 -8.54
N TYR A 41 11.64 3.45 -7.47
CA TYR A 41 11.96 2.53 -6.39
C TYR A 41 10.82 2.28 -5.41
N THR A 42 9.85 3.21 -5.28
CA THR A 42 8.72 2.99 -4.38
C THR A 42 7.87 1.77 -4.77
N ASN A 43 7.86 1.43 -6.07
CA ASN A 43 7.16 0.25 -6.59
C ASN A 43 7.70 -1.08 -6.02
N PHE A 44 8.93 -1.12 -5.49
CA PHE A 44 9.46 -2.31 -4.82
C PHE A 44 8.66 -2.68 -3.57
N PHE A 45 7.97 -1.73 -2.94
CA PHE A 45 7.01 -2.03 -1.88
C PHE A 45 5.91 -2.99 -2.35
N GLY A 46 5.57 -2.98 -3.65
CA GLY A 46 4.62 -3.92 -4.25
C GLY A 46 4.98 -5.39 -4.00
N LEU A 47 6.27 -5.75 -3.97
CA LEU A 47 6.72 -7.11 -3.67
C LEU A 47 6.43 -7.49 -2.21
N ILE A 48 6.68 -6.55 -1.29
CA ILE A 48 6.39 -6.71 0.15
C ILE A 48 4.88 -6.82 0.35
N ALA A 49 4.11 -5.96 -0.32
CA ALA A 49 2.65 -5.98 -0.29
C ALA A 49 2.09 -7.34 -0.76
N ILE A 50 2.55 -7.86 -1.89
CA ILE A 50 2.11 -9.17 -2.41
C ILE A 50 2.45 -10.29 -1.42
N ALA A 51 3.66 -10.26 -0.82
CA ALA A 51 4.05 -11.24 0.19
C ALA A 51 3.11 -11.20 1.41
N ILE A 52 2.75 -10.01 1.89
CA ILE A 52 1.79 -9.84 3.00
C ILE A 52 0.41 -10.40 2.62
N TYR A 53 -0.09 -10.11 1.42
CA TYR A 53 -1.36 -10.69 0.94
C TYR A 53 -1.30 -12.22 0.87
N PHE A 54 -0.18 -12.77 0.38
CA PHE A 54 0.04 -14.21 0.34
C PHE A 54 -0.03 -14.83 1.74
N PHE A 55 0.69 -14.27 2.71
CA PHE A 55 0.67 -14.78 4.08
C PHE A 55 -0.68 -14.58 4.75
N ALA A 56 -1.37 -13.47 4.51
CA ALA A 56 -2.68 -13.20 5.07
C ALA A 56 -3.74 -14.21 4.61
N ILE A 57 -3.82 -14.44 3.30
CA ILE A 57 -4.77 -15.39 2.72
C ILE A 57 -4.37 -16.83 3.10
N HIS A 58 -3.07 -17.14 3.18
CA HIS A 58 -2.59 -18.45 3.64
C HIS A 58 -2.96 -18.71 5.11
N ASP A 59 -2.78 -17.71 5.97
CA ASP A 59 -3.14 -17.76 7.39
C ASP A 59 -4.65 -17.99 7.56
N LYS A 60 -5.47 -17.27 6.78
CA LYS A 60 -6.92 -17.49 6.72
C LYS A 60 -7.27 -18.91 6.30
N ARG A 61 -6.64 -19.42 5.24
CA ARG A 61 -6.82 -20.80 4.79
C ARG A 61 -6.55 -21.81 5.90
N LYS A 62 -5.41 -21.67 6.59
CA LYS A 62 -4.97 -22.62 7.61
C LYS A 62 -5.87 -22.57 8.86
N ASN A 63 -6.10 -21.37 9.39
CA ASN A 63 -6.69 -21.19 10.72
C ASN A 63 -8.21 -21.03 10.70
N PHE A 64 -8.80 -20.52 9.61
CA PHE A 64 -10.25 -20.36 9.50
C PHE A 64 -10.89 -21.46 8.64
N PHE A 65 -10.32 -21.72 7.46
CA PHE A 65 -10.86 -22.72 6.52
C PHE A 65 -10.29 -24.15 6.71
N ARG A 66 -9.55 -24.40 7.80
CA ARG A 66 -8.98 -25.72 8.15
C ARG A 66 -8.18 -26.36 7.00
N GLY A 67 -7.47 -25.55 6.23
CA GLY A 67 -6.62 -25.97 5.12
C GLY A 67 -7.32 -26.20 3.78
N LYS A 68 -8.67 -26.16 3.72
CA LYS A 68 -9.45 -26.32 2.49
C LYS A 68 -10.15 -25.01 2.14
N MET A 69 -9.66 -24.33 1.12
CA MET A 69 -10.17 -23.00 0.74
C MET A 69 -10.42 -22.96 -0.75
N SER A 70 -11.65 -22.57 -1.10
CA SER A 70 -12.03 -22.29 -2.48
C SER A 70 -11.44 -20.96 -2.94
N TRP A 71 -11.33 -20.80 -4.26
CA TRP A 71 -10.86 -19.53 -4.83
C TRP A 71 -11.69 -18.33 -4.36
N ARG A 72 -13.01 -18.45 -4.38
CA ARG A 72 -13.93 -17.38 -3.96
C ARG A 72 -13.71 -16.97 -2.50
N GLN A 73 -13.47 -17.94 -1.61
CA GLN A 73 -13.18 -17.66 -0.21
C GLN A 73 -11.86 -16.90 -0.02
N GLY A 74 -10.80 -17.30 -0.73
CA GLY A 74 -9.52 -16.61 -0.69
C GLY A 74 -9.62 -15.19 -1.28
N PHE A 75 -10.32 -15.06 -2.40
CA PHE A 75 -10.53 -13.77 -3.06
C PHE A 75 -11.27 -12.78 -2.14
N VAL A 76 -12.39 -13.21 -1.55
CA VAL A 76 -13.16 -12.37 -0.61
C VAL A 76 -12.32 -11.98 0.61
N SER A 77 -11.51 -12.89 1.16
CA SER A 77 -10.62 -12.57 2.29
C SER A 77 -9.59 -11.49 1.91
N GLY A 78 -8.99 -11.59 0.72
CA GLY A 78 -8.06 -10.57 0.22
C GLY A 78 -8.74 -9.22 -0.06
N VAL A 79 -9.96 -9.20 -0.60
CA VAL A 79 -10.73 -7.96 -0.78
C VAL A 79 -11.02 -7.30 0.57
N ILE A 80 -11.42 -8.07 1.58
CA ILE A 80 -11.65 -7.54 2.93
C ILE A 80 -10.35 -6.97 3.51
N LEU A 81 -9.22 -7.66 3.36
CA LEU A 81 -7.91 -7.13 3.74
C LEU A 81 -7.62 -5.80 3.04
N SER A 82 -7.94 -5.69 1.75
CA SER A 82 -7.75 -4.47 0.95
C SER A 82 -8.58 -3.31 1.49
N ILE A 83 -9.82 -3.57 1.92
CA ILE A 83 -10.66 -2.57 2.57
C ILE A 83 -10.06 -2.11 3.89
N VAL A 84 -9.54 -3.04 4.71
CA VAL A 84 -8.86 -2.68 5.97
C VAL A 84 -7.64 -1.79 5.70
N ILE A 85 -6.83 -2.14 4.71
CA ILE A 85 -5.66 -1.34 4.31
C ILE A 85 -6.09 0.05 3.81
N ALA A 86 -7.12 0.10 2.96
CA ALA A 86 -7.66 1.36 2.45
C ALA A 86 -8.16 2.27 3.58
N LEU A 87 -8.79 1.72 4.62
CA LEU A 87 -9.22 2.50 5.80
C LEU A 87 -8.05 3.01 6.65
N LEU A 88 -6.93 2.28 6.70
CA LEU A 88 -5.72 2.71 7.41
C LEU A 88 -4.84 3.66 6.58
N SER A 89 -4.99 3.66 5.25
CA SER A 89 -4.13 4.43 4.34
C SER A 89 -4.11 5.94 4.62
N PRO A 90 -5.22 6.64 4.96
CA PRO A 90 -5.17 8.08 5.24
C PRO A 90 -4.32 8.40 6.47
N ILE A 91 -4.40 7.55 7.50
CA ILE A 91 -3.57 7.68 8.71
C ILE A 91 -2.10 7.49 8.34
N GLY A 92 -1.80 6.57 7.43
CA GLY A 92 -0.44 6.30 6.95
C GLY A 92 0.13 7.47 6.17
N GLN A 93 -0.69 8.08 5.30
CA GLN A 93 -0.33 9.29 4.55
C GLN A 93 -0.07 10.47 5.50
N LEU A 94 -0.91 10.67 6.51
CA LEU A 94 -0.70 11.69 7.53
C LEU A 94 0.62 11.50 8.29
N ILE A 95 0.89 10.28 8.79
CA ILE A 95 2.14 10.00 9.49
C ILE A 95 3.33 10.22 8.56
N THR A 96 3.24 9.77 7.31
CA THR A 96 4.32 9.89 6.34
C THR A 96 4.63 11.35 6.04
N HIS A 97 3.62 12.18 5.77
CA HIS A 97 3.83 13.56 5.33
C HIS A 97 3.86 14.60 6.45
N TYR A 98 3.58 14.24 7.70
CA TYR A 98 3.76 15.16 8.84
C TYR A 98 4.91 14.76 9.78
N LEU A 99 5.23 13.47 9.88
CA LEU A 99 6.26 12.98 10.80
C LEU A 99 7.49 12.41 10.10
N ILE A 100 7.28 11.66 9.01
CA ILE A 100 8.41 11.02 8.31
C ILE A 100 9.07 12.05 7.41
N SER A 101 8.39 12.58 6.40
CA SER A 101 8.96 13.48 5.39
C SER A 101 8.05 14.68 5.12
N PRO A 102 8.07 15.71 5.99
CA PRO A 102 7.23 16.89 5.84
C PRO A 102 7.54 17.71 4.59
N GLU A 103 8.79 17.71 4.12
CA GLU A 103 9.24 18.46 2.95
C GLU A 103 8.97 17.74 1.61
N TYR A 104 8.45 16.51 1.64
CA TYR A 104 8.32 15.67 0.44
C TYR A 104 7.53 16.33 -0.69
N PHE A 105 6.39 16.96 -0.39
CA PHE A 105 5.55 17.56 -1.42
C PHE A 105 6.23 18.75 -2.09
N GLU A 106 6.88 19.61 -1.31
CA GLU A 106 7.63 20.76 -1.83
C GLU A 106 8.78 20.29 -2.73
N ASN A 107 9.60 19.37 -2.23
CA ASN A 107 10.70 18.77 -2.99
C ASN A 107 10.20 18.10 -4.28
N ALA A 108 9.04 17.44 -4.23
CA ALA A 108 8.46 16.73 -5.38
C ALA A 108 7.98 17.70 -6.46
N ILE A 109 7.33 18.79 -6.05
CA ILE A 109 6.85 19.85 -6.95
C ILE A 109 8.04 20.52 -7.63
N GLU A 110 9.00 21.00 -6.84
CA GLU A 110 10.20 21.67 -7.34
C GLU A 110 10.94 20.79 -8.36
N SER A 111 11.27 19.56 -7.98
CA SER A 111 11.97 18.64 -8.88
C SER A 111 11.15 18.27 -10.12
N SER A 112 9.81 18.24 -10.06
CA SER A 112 8.98 17.89 -11.22
C SER A 112 8.92 19.03 -12.22
N VAL A 113 8.89 20.26 -11.73
CA VAL A 113 8.84 21.49 -12.53
C VAL A 113 10.20 21.81 -13.14
N GLU A 114 11.28 21.72 -12.35
CA GLU A 114 12.67 21.93 -12.84
C GLU A 114 13.03 20.97 -13.98
N ARG A 115 12.55 19.74 -13.92
CA ARG A 115 12.79 18.72 -14.95
C ARG A 115 11.86 18.83 -16.16
N ASN A 116 10.97 19.84 -16.19
CA ASN A 116 9.91 19.99 -17.18
C ASN A 116 9.01 18.74 -17.31
N ALA A 117 8.86 17.97 -16.23
CA ALA A 117 7.99 16.79 -16.21
C ALA A 117 6.52 17.17 -16.01
N MET A 118 6.26 18.27 -15.29
CA MET A 118 4.93 18.83 -15.05
C MET A 118 4.99 20.36 -15.04
N LYS A 119 3.86 21.02 -15.33
CA LYS A 119 3.70 22.45 -15.05
C LYS A 119 3.48 22.66 -13.55
N GLN A 120 3.78 23.86 -13.04
CA GLN A 120 3.60 24.22 -11.63
C GLN A 120 2.20 23.89 -11.11
N GLU A 121 1.16 24.35 -11.82
CA GLU A 121 -0.25 24.13 -11.44
C GLU A 121 -0.62 22.64 -11.37
N ASP A 122 -0.16 21.85 -12.35
CA ASP A 122 -0.40 20.40 -12.39
C ASP A 122 0.33 19.68 -11.26
N ALA A 123 1.57 20.11 -10.95
CA ALA A 123 2.37 19.55 -9.87
C ALA A 123 1.73 19.83 -8.50
N GLU A 124 1.27 21.05 -8.22
CA GLU A 124 0.58 21.40 -6.98
C GLU A 124 -0.74 20.64 -6.81
N ALA A 125 -1.49 20.46 -7.91
CA ALA A 125 -2.72 19.67 -7.91
C ALA A 125 -2.46 18.17 -7.67
N TYR A 126 -1.30 17.66 -8.10
CA TYR A 126 -0.92 16.26 -7.94
C TYR A 126 -0.28 15.97 -6.58
N PHE A 127 0.75 16.73 -6.20
CA PHE A 127 1.58 16.56 -5.00
C PHE A 127 0.99 17.32 -3.81
N ASN A 128 -0.14 16.82 -3.32
CA ASN A 128 -0.72 17.27 -2.07
C ASN A 128 -1.35 16.11 -1.31
N LEU A 129 -1.55 16.33 -0.01
CA LEU A 129 -2.07 15.32 0.91
C LEU A 129 -3.44 14.78 0.49
N SER A 130 -4.37 15.64 0.07
CA SER A 130 -5.71 15.23 -0.33
C SER A 130 -5.67 14.29 -1.54
N SER A 131 -4.91 14.66 -2.57
CA SER A 131 -4.67 13.84 -3.76
C SER A 131 -4.02 12.51 -3.39
N TYR A 132 -2.96 12.52 -2.57
CA TYR A 132 -2.25 11.31 -2.16
C TYR A 132 -3.10 10.38 -1.30
N ILE A 133 -3.96 10.90 -0.43
CA ILE A 133 -4.93 10.09 0.31
C ILE A 133 -5.86 9.37 -0.67
N VAL A 134 -6.47 10.10 -1.62
CA VAL A 134 -7.37 9.51 -2.61
C VAL A 134 -6.65 8.46 -3.46
N GLN A 135 -5.44 8.76 -3.94
CA GLN A 135 -4.62 7.84 -4.71
C GLN A 135 -4.26 6.59 -3.90
N SER A 136 -3.91 6.73 -2.62
CA SER A 136 -3.55 5.61 -1.75
C SER A 136 -4.74 4.68 -1.47
N ILE A 137 -5.94 5.24 -1.23
CA ILE A 137 -7.18 4.47 -1.06
C ILE A 137 -7.51 3.73 -2.36
N ALA A 138 -7.54 4.45 -3.48
CA ALA A 138 -7.89 3.88 -4.77
C ALA A 138 -6.89 2.78 -5.18
N GLY A 139 -5.59 3.04 -5.01
CA GLY A 139 -4.51 2.10 -5.25
C GLY A 139 -4.63 0.84 -4.38
N ALA A 140 -4.85 1.00 -3.08
CA ALA A 140 -5.03 -0.13 -2.15
C ALA A 140 -6.22 -1.02 -2.55
N LEU A 141 -7.34 -0.44 -2.97
CA LEU A 141 -8.51 -1.20 -3.41
C LEU A 141 -8.27 -1.87 -4.77
N MET A 142 -7.77 -1.14 -5.77
CA MET A 142 -7.56 -1.67 -7.12
C MET A 142 -6.50 -2.78 -7.14
N MET A 143 -5.30 -2.48 -6.62
CA MET A 143 -4.20 -3.45 -6.57
C MET A 143 -4.52 -4.58 -5.60
N GLY A 144 -5.24 -4.28 -4.51
CA GLY A 144 -5.70 -5.26 -3.56
C GLY A 144 -6.63 -6.30 -4.20
N VAL A 145 -7.60 -5.88 -5.02
CA VAL A 145 -8.49 -6.79 -5.75
C VAL A 145 -7.70 -7.70 -6.71
N VAL A 146 -6.80 -7.13 -7.51
CA VAL A 146 -5.99 -7.90 -8.47
C VAL A 146 -5.09 -8.90 -7.75
N THR A 147 -4.37 -8.44 -6.72
CA THR A 147 -3.47 -9.28 -5.91
C THR A 147 -4.25 -10.39 -5.22
N SER A 148 -5.43 -10.09 -4.68
CA SER A 148 -6.31 -11.07 -4.04
C SER A 148 -6.73 -12.17 -5.01
N ALA A 149 -7.08 -11.83 -6.25
CA ALA A 149 -7.47 -12.80 -7.26
C ALA A 149 -6.32 -13.77 -7.58
N ILE A 150 -5.11 -13.23 -7.80
CA ILE A 150 -3.90 -13.99 -8.13
C ILE A 150 -3.51 -14.89 -6.95
N VAL A 151 -3.38 -14.33 -5.75
CA VAL A 151 -2.97 -15.08 -4.55
C VAL A 151 -3.98 -16.16 -4.20
N ALA A 152 -5.29 -15.87 -4.32
CA ALA A 152 -6.32 -16.87 -4.09
C ALA A 152 -6.26 -18.01 -5.12
N LEU A 153 -5.88 -17.74 -6.37
CA LEU A 153 -5.68 -18.78 -7.38
C LEU A 153 -4.53 -19.70 -7.00
N ILE A 154 -3.41 -19.13 -6.53
CA ILE A 154 -2.23 -19.89 -6.12
C ILE A 154 -2.52 -20.74 -4.87
N LEU A 155 -3.25 -20.18 -3.90
CA LEU A 155 -3.51 -20.83 -2.61
C LEU A 155 -4.74 -21.73 -2.59
N ARG A 156 -5.52 -21.81 -3.67
CA ARG A 156 -6.71 -22.66 -3.72
C ARG A 156 -6.32 -24.12 -3.45
N LYS A 157 -7.08 -24.78 -2.57
CA LYS A 157 -6.93 -26.21 -2.32
C LYS A 157 -8.32 -26.80 -2.16
N LYS A 158 -8.68 -27.69 -3.10
CA LYS A 158 -9.93 -28.45 -3.08
C LYS A 158 -9.90 -29.47 -1.96
#